data_AF-A0A965A0C9-F1
#
_entry.id   AF-A0A965A0C9-F1
#
_cell.length_a   1.000
_cell.length_b   1.000
_cell.length_c   1.000
_cell.angle_alpha   90.00
_cell.angle_beta   90.00
_cell.angle_gamma   90.00
#
_symmetry.space_group_name_H-M   'P 1'
#
loop_
_entity.id
_entity.type
_entity.pdbx_description
1 polymer ?
#
loop_
_entity_poly.entity_id
_entity_poly.type
_entity_poly.pdbx_seq_one_letter_code
_entity_poly.pdbx_strand_id
1 'polypeptide(L)'
;WRLLKDGTSVWWQVQSRNKRSITLDLRQSDAQDIVRDLLKESDVLIENFRPGTLEQWGLSPEELHALNPGLIILRISGYGQDGPYRDKPGFGVVGEAMGGIRYLTAEPGRTPVRVGVSIGDTLAALHGVIGVLMALHHRSKTGQGQVVDVALYEAVFNCMESLLPEYGEFNMVREPAGSSMPGIAPTNAYQCQDGSHVLIAANGDSIFKRLMQKIGRSDLAADPGLAHNIGRVQRVQELDQIIGQWAAGRTVEQALQALDEAGVPAGKIYSVKDIAEDPHYAARGMVLKTKSKQGHTVLMPGITPKLSLTPGQIRRAAPGLGDDNEEVLGS
;
A
#
# COMPACT_ATOMS: atom_id res chain seq x y z
N TRP A 1 -16.57 -2.84 -9.28
CA TRP A 1 -16.19 -4.24 -9.11
C TRP A 1 -17.06 -4.90 -8.06
N ARG A 2 -17.22 -4.33 -6.84
CA ARG A 2 -18.09 -4.92 -5.80
C ARG A 2 -19.37 -4.15 -5.50
N LEU A 3 -19.27 -2.83 -5.38
CA LEU A 3 -20.42 -1.93 -5.20
C LEU A 3 -20.48 -0.98 -6.40
N LEU A 4 -21.64 -1.00 -7.06
CA LEU A 4 -21.93 -0.16 -8.21
C LEU A 4 -22.91 0.93 -7.80
N LYS A 5 -22.75 2.10 -8.38
CA LYS A 5 -23.72 3.18 -8.34
C LYS A 5 -23.86 3.71 -9.77
N ASP A 6 -25.08 3.69 -10.29
CA ASP A 6 -25.40 4.07 -11.68
C ASP A 6 -24.53 3.32 -12.70
N GLY A 7 -24.41 2.00 -12.52
CA GLY A 7 -23.59 1.13 -13.37
C GLY A 7 -22.07 1.29 -13.21
N THR A 8 -21.60 2.32 -12.48
CA THR A 8 -20.18 2.61 -12.31
C THR A 8 -19.68 2.14 -10.94
N SER A 9 -18.53 1.49 -10.93
CA SER A 9 -17.86 1.09 -9.69
C SER A 9 -17.39 2.31 -8.89
N VAL A 10 -17.69 2.36 -7.59
CA VAL A 10 -17.12 3.41 -6.70
C VAL A 10 -15.58 3.36 -6.68
N TRP A 11 -15.00 2.18 -6.92
CA TRP A 11 -13.56 2.02 -7.09
C TRP A 11 -13.00 2.71 -8.34
N TRP A 12 -13.77 2.74 -9.43
CA TRP A 12 -13.37 3.40 -10.68
C TRP A 12 -13.26 4.90 -10.49
N GLN A 13 -14.17 5.47 -9.69
CA GLN A 13 -14.12 6.89 -9.30
C GLN A 13 -12.77 7.25 -8.66
N VAL A 14 -12.20 6.35 -7.84
CA VAL A 14 -10.90 6.55 -7.21
C VAL A 14 -9.77 6.36 -8.22
N GLN A 15 -9.74 5.24 -8.95
CA GLN A 15 -8.60 4.86 -9.82
C GLN A 15 -8.48 5.65 -11.13
N SER A 16 -9.56 6.28 -11.57
CA SER A 16 -9.63 6.89 -12.91
C SER A 16 -9.97 8.38 -12.91
N ARG A 17 -10.08 9.01 -11.73
CA ARG A 17 -10.18 10.48 -11.62
C ARG A 17 -9.03 11.15 -12.39
N ASN A 18 -9.30 12.32 -12.95
CA ASN A 18 -8.40 13.10 -13.81
C ASN A 18 -8.00 12.46 -15.15
N LYS A 19 -8.31 11.19 -15.43
CA LYS A 19 -7.98 10.54 -16.72
C LYS A 19 -8.96 10.94 -17.82
N ARG A 20 -8.50 10.86 -19.06
CA ARG A 20 -9.32 10.76 -20.28
C ARG A 20 -9.48 9.30 -20.65
N SER A 21 -10.61 8.93 -21.25
CA SER A 21 -10.97 7.56 -21.61
C SER A 21 -11.31 7.50 -23.09
N ILE A 22 -10.49 6.76 -23.83
CA ILE A 22 -10.75 6.39 -25.22
C ILE A 22 -10.89 4.88 -25.35
N THR A 23 -11.50 4.41 -26.43
CA THR A 23 -11.67 2.99 -26.73
C THR A 23 -10.99 2.63 -28.03
N LEU A 24 -10.01 1.72 -27.96
CA LEU A 24 -9.28 1.20 -29.11
C LEU A 24 -9.20 -0.33 -29.00
N ASP A 25 -9.37 -1.03 -30.12
CA ASP A 25 -9.19 -2.48 -30.21
C ASP A 25 -7.84 -2.81 -30.85
N LEU A 26 -6.82 -3.07 -30.03
CA LEU A 26 -5.43 -3.28 -30.48
C LEU A 26 -5.21 -4.57 -31.28
N ARG A 27 -6.26 -5.37 -31.52
CA ARG A 27 -6.23 -6.47 -32.50
C ARG A 27 -6.33 -5.96 -33.93
N GLN A 28 -6.79 -4.73 -34.14
CA GLN A 28 -6.90 -4.09 -35.45
C GLN A 28 -5.65 -3.24 -35.73
N SER A 29 -5.09 -3.35 -36.93
CA SER A 29 -3.92 -2.55 -37.35
C SER A 29 -4.16 -1.05 -37.20
N ASP A 30 -5.33 -0.57 -37.61
CA ASP A 30 -5.63 0.87 -37.61
C ASP A 30 -5.66 1.43 -36.18
N ALA A 31 -6.10 0.63 -35.21
CA ALA A 31 -6.05 1.01 -33.80
C ALA A 31 -4.63 1.01 -33.23
N GLN A 32 -3.76 0.11 -33.71
CA GLN A 32 -2.34 0.13 -33.36
C GLN A 32 -1.65 1.38 -33.93
N ASP A 33 -1.99 1.79 -35.16
CA ASP A 33 -1.45 3.00 -35.78
C ASP A 33 -1.87 4.25 -35.01
N ILE A 34 -3.13 4.34 -34.58
CA ILE A 34 -3.61 5.40 -33.68
C ILE A 34 -2.77 5.45 -32.39
N VAL A 35 -2.48 4.30 -31.78
CA VAL A 35 -1.63 4.26 -30.57
C VAL A 35 -0.21 4.72 -30.87
N ARG A 36 0.39 4.30 -32.00
CA ARG A 36 1.72 4.77 -32.40
C ARG A 36 1.72 6.29 -32.56
N ASP A 37 0.70 6.87 -33.18
CA ASP A 37 0.57 8.32 -33.34
C ASP A 37 0.49 9.04 -31.99
N LEU A 38 -0.33 8.56 -31.06
CA LEU A 38 -0.38 9.09 -29.69
C LEU A 38 0.98 8.99 -28.99
N LEU A 39 1.73 7.90 -29.20
CA LEU A 39 3.01 7.66 -28.56
C LEU A 39 4.17 8.50 -29.12
N LYS A 40 4.03 9.08 -30.32
CA LYS A 40 4.99 10.06 -30.85
C LYS A 40 5.08 11.31 -29.97
N GLU A 41 3.96 11.71 -29.38
CA GLU A 41 3.84 12.92 -28.55
C GLU A 41 3.77 12.61 -27.05
N SER A 42 3.74 11.34 -26.67
CA SER A 42 3.63 10.92 -25.27
C SER A 42 4.99 10.84 -24.58
N ASP A 43 5.00 11.19 -23.30
CA ASP A 43 6.17 11.04 -22.45
C ASP A 43 6.31 9.63 -21.85
N VAL A 44 5.18 9.04 -21.48
CA VAL A 44 5.14 7.79 -20.70
C VAL A 44 4.02 6.89 -21.21
N LEU A 45 4.37 5.65 -21.57
CA LEU A 45 3.44 4.55 -21.74
C LEU A 45 3.41 3.71 -20.46
N ILE A 46 2.22 3.42 -19.94
CA ILE A 46 2.03 2.53 -18.78
C ILE A 46 1.15 1.36 -19.20
N GLU A 47 1.63 0.15 -18.99
CA GLU A 47 0.95 -1.08 -19.34
C GLU A 47 1.12 -2.14 -18.25
N ASN A 48 0.15 -3.03 -18.14
CA ASN A 48 0.18 -4.16 -17.20
C ASN A 48 -0.36 -5.45 -17.81
N PHE A 49 -0.14 -5.65 -19.09
CA PHE A 49 -0.49 -6.88 -19.80
C PHE A 49 0.48 -8.00 -19.41
N ARG A 50 0.19 -9.22 -19.88
CA ARG A 50 1.15 -10.31 -19.76
C ARG A 50 2.36 -10.01 -20.65
N PRO A 51 3.60 -10.34 -20.21
CA PRO A 51 4.79 -10.21 -21.04
C PRO A 51 4.56 -10.78 -22.45
N GLY A 52 5.02 -10.06 -23.47
CA GLY A 52 4.82 -10.43 -24.88
C GLY A 52 3.53 -9.90 -25.54
N THR A 53 2.58 -9.35 -24.77
CA THR A 53 1.29 -8.90 -25.34
C THR A 53 1.44 -7.64 -26.20
N LEU A 54 2.24 -6.65 -25.76
CA LEU A 54 2.52 -5.46 -26.57
C LEU A 54 3.25 -5.81 -27.87
N GLU A 55 4.19 -6.74 -27.78
CA GLU A 55 4.95 -7.25 -28.91
C GLU A 55 4.03 -7.92 -29.94
N GLN A 56 3.02 -8.67 -29.52
CA GLN A 56 2.00 -9.26 -30.40
C GLN A 56 1.15 -8.21 -31.15
N TRP A 57 1.10 -6.97 -30.66
CA TRP A 57 0.41 -5.86 -31.32
C TRP A 57 1.37 -4.95 -32.11
N GLY A 58 2.63 -5.35 -32.29
CA GLY A 58 3.64 -4.53 -32.99
C GLY A 58 3.93 -3.21 -32.25
N LEU A 59 3.90 -3.27 -30.92
CA LEU A 59 4.18 -2.16 -30.02
C LEU A 59 5.32 -2.55 -29.06
N SER A 60 6.33 -3.26 -29.58
CA SER A 60 7.49 -3.65 -28.78
C SER A 60 8.27 -2.42 -28.28
N PRO A 61 8.97 -2.50 -27.13
CA PRO A 61 9.80 -1.41 -26.67
C PRO A 61 10.82 -0.92 -27.71
N GLU A 62 11.38 -1.83 -28.50
CA GLU A 62 12.34 -1.52 -29.55
C GLU A 62 11.70 -0.68 -30.67
N GLU A 63 10.52 -1.09 -31.17
CA GLU A 63 9.77 -0.35 -32.19
C GLU A 63 9.32 1.02 -31.67
N LEU A 64 8.84 1.08 -30.42
CA LEU A 64 8.38 2.32 -29.81
C LEU A 64 9.52 3.30 -29.54
N HIS A 65 10.71 2.83 -29.13
CA HIS A 65 11.87 3.71 -28.98
C HIS A 65 12.46 4.15 -30.32
N ALA A 66 12.37 3.34 -31.38
CA ALA A 66 12.72 3.79 -32.73
C ALA A 66 11.80 4.93 -33.20
N LEU A 67 10.53 4.89 -32.79
CA LEU A 67 9.55 5.93 -33.07
C LEU A 67 9.72 7.18 -32.20
N ASN A 68 9.94 6.99 -30.90
CA ASN A 68 10.13 8.04 -29.91
C ASN A 68 11.26 7.65 -28.94
N PRO A 69 12.52 8.06 -29.20
CA PRO A 69 13.67 7.74 -28.36
C PRO A 69 13.58 8.28 -26.92
N GLY A 70 12.69 9.25 -26.67
CA GLY A 70 12.42 9.83 -25.36
C GLY A 70 11.29 9.15 -24.59
N LEU A 71 10.63 8.12 -25.14
CA LEU A 71 9.50 7.46 -24.50
C LEU A 71 9.94 6.65 -23.28
N ILE A 72 9.24 6.80 -22.16
CA ILE A 72 9.41 5.95 -20.99
C ILE A 72 8.31 4.89 -21.00
N ILE A 73 8.67 3.61 -20.89
CA ILE A 73 7.72 2.50 -20.96
C ILE A 73 7.70 1.78 -19.61
N LEU A 74 6.67 2.02 -18.80
CA LEU A 74 6.42 1.30 -17.56
C LEU A 74 5.61 0.03 -17.82
N ARG A 75 6.19 -1.11 -17.47
CA ARG A 75 5.60 -2.44 -17.62
C ARG A 75 5.44 -3.07 -16.25
N ILE A 76 4.21 -3.39 -15.86
CA ILE A 76 3.93 -4.03 -14.56
C ILE A 76 3.36 -5.43 -14.80
N SER A 77 4.07 -6.46 -14.36
CA SER A 77 3.64 -7.85 -14.54
C SER A 77 3.79 -8.66 -13.25
N GLY A 78 3.27 -9.89 -13.25
CA GLY A 78 3.32 -10.76 -12.06
C GLY A 78 4.74 -11.09 -11.60
N TYR A 79 5.61 -11.39 -12.56
CA TYR A 79 6.93 -11.99 -12.33
C TYR A 79 8.07 -11.24 -13.06
N GLY A 80 7.81 -10.09 -13.68
CA GLY A 80 8.77 -9.36 -14.51
C GLY A 80 8.64 -9.70 -15.99
N GLN A 81 9.35 -8.98 -16.85
CA GLN A 81 9.42 -9.27 -18.29
C GLN A 81 10.37 -10.44 -18.61
N ASP A 82 11.21 -10.86 -17.65
CA ASP A 82 12.21 -11.91 -17.80
C ASP A 82 12.16 -12.96 -16.66
N GLY A 83 13.14 -13.87 -16.67
CA GLY A 83 13.22 -14.97 -15.72
C GLY A 83 12.30 -16.17 -16.05
N PRO A 84 12.44 -17.28 -15.29
CA PRO A 84 11.78 -18.55 -15.60
C PRO A 84 10.25 -18.51 -15.41
N TYR A 85 9.72 -17.49 -14.72
CA TYR A 85 8.30 -17.35 -14.41
C TYR A 85 7.58 -16.25 -15.19
N ARG A 86 8.26 -15.56 -16.13
CA ARG A 86 7.68 -14.47 -16.93
C ARG A 86 6.33 -14.81 -17.58
N ASP A 87 6.17 -16.04 -18.07
CA ASP A 87 4.97 -16.46 -18.81
C ASP A 87 3.86 -17.00 -17.90
N LYS A 88 4.07 -17.05 -16.57
CA LYS A 88 3.04 -17.49 -15.62
C LYS A 88 1.96 -16.42 -15.45
N PRO A 89 0.68 -16.81 -15.31
CA PRO A 89 -0.36 -15.86 -14.94
C PRO A 89 -0.09 -15.34 -13.51
N GLY A 90 -0.19 -14.01 -13.34
CA GLY A 90 0.03 -13.35 -12.05
C GLY A 90 -1.01 -12.27 -11.78
N PHE A 91 -1.47 -12.22 -10.53
CA PHE A 91 -2.27 -11.13 -9.95
C PHE A 91 -1.61 -10.71 -8.63
N GLY A 92 -1.96 -9.53 -8.10
CA GLY A 92 -1.42 -9.03 -6.83
C GLY A 92 -1.42 -10.07 -5.70
N VAL A 93 -2.46 -10.89 -5.61
CA VAL A 93 -2.57 -11.95 -4.59
C VAL A 93 -1.47 -13.00 -4.65
N VAL A 94 -0.96 -13.28 -5.86
CA VAL A 94 0.14 -14.23 -6.08
C VAL A 94 1.47 -13.55 -5.79
N GLY A 95 1.62 -12.27 -6.18
CA GLY A 95 2.77 -11.44 -5.80
C GLY A 95 2.92 -11.31 -4.28
N GLU A 96 1.83 -11.14 -3.55
CA GLU A 96 1.81 -11.13 -2.08
C GLU A 96 2.25 -12.47 -1.46
N ALA A 97 1.86 -13.59 -2.08
CA ALA A 97 2.26 -14.92 -1.61
C ALA A 97 3.75 -15.16 -1.88
N MET A 98 4.19 -14.95 -3.12
CA MET A 98 5.57 -15.18 -3.54
C MET A 98 6.55 -14.19 -2.93
N GLY A 99 6.14 -12.94 -2.74
CA GLY A 99 6.93 -11.91 -2.08
C GLY A 99 7.03 -12.07 -0.56
N GLY A 100 6.34 -13.06 0.04
CA GLY A 100 6.51 -13.44 1.45
C GLY A 100 5.58 -12.78 2.45
N ILE A 101 4.90 -11.67 2.11
CA ILE A 101 4.06 -10.93 3.08
C ILE A 101 2.92 -11.78 3.64
N ARG A 102 2.34 -12.68 2.83
CA ARG A 102 1.28 -13.57 3.32
C ARG A 102 1.78 -14.55 4.36
N TYR A 103 3.01 -15.06 4.24
CA TYR A 103 3.58 -16.00 5.21
C TYR A 103 3.54 -15.40 6.62
N LEU A 104 3.92 -14.13 6.77
CA LEU A 104 3.95 -13.45 8.07
C LEU A 104 2.58 -12.99 8.57
N THR A 105 1.58 -12.85 7.69
CA THR A 105 0.29 -12.26 8.05
C THR A 105 -0.64 -13.35 8.61
N ALA A 106 -0.42 -13.74 9.87
CA ALA A 106 -1.29 -14.68 10.60
C ALA A 106 -1.06 -14.60 12.12
N GLU A 107 -2.00 -15.15 12.90
CA GLU A 107 -1.67 -15.63 14.25
C GLU A 107 -0.79 -16.89 14.16
N PRO A 108 0.08 -17.16 15.15
CA PRO A 108 0.86 -18.40 15.19
C PRO A 108 -0.01 -19.65 15.04
N GLY A 109 0.37 -20.56 14.15
CA GLY A 109 -0.33 -21.84 13.92
C GLY A 109 -1.67 -21.73 13.18
N ARG A 110 -2.09 -20.52 12.75
CA ARG A 110 -3.28 -20.33 11.92
C ARG A 110 -2.92 -20.28 10.44
N THR A 111 -3.93 -20.49 9.60
CA THR A 111 -3.81 -20.27 8.16
C THR A 111 -3.42 -18.82 7.86
N PRO A 112 -2.37 -18.58 7.04
CA PRO A 112 -2.04 -17.26 6.52
C PRO A 112 -3.24 -16.53 5.90
N VAL A 113 -3.40 -15.26 6.24
CA VAL A 113 -4.49 -14.42 5.73
C VAL A 113 -3.96 -13.33 4.81
N ARG A 114 -4.86 -12.78 3.98
CA ARG A 114 -4.54 -11.62 3.14
C ARG A 114 -4.74 -10.32 3.89
N VAL A 115 -3.97 -9.31 3.52
CA VAL A 115 -4.28 -7.92 3.84
C VAL A 115 -5.65 -7.58 3.18
N GLY A 116 -6.52 -6.88 3.90
CA GLY A 116 -7.90 -6.60 3.48
C GLY A 116 -8.06 -5.76 2.21
N VAL A 117 -6.94 -5.33 1.61
CA VAL A 117 -6.81 -4.55 0.37
C VAL A 117 -5.77 -5.17 -0.55
N SER A 118 -5.73 -4.78 -1.82
CA SER A 118 -4.69 -5.21 -2.77
C SER A 118 -3.37 -4.47 -2.52
N ILE A 119 -2.66 -4.85 -1.46
CA ILE A 119 -1.42 -4.17 -1.08
C ILE A 119 -0.31 -4.44 -2.09
N GLY A 120 -0.21 -5.66 -2.63
CA GLY A 120 0.79 -6.00 -3.65
C GLY A 120 0.69 -5.11 -4.90
N ASP A 121 -0.53 -4.92 -5.41
CA ASP A 121 -0.78 -4.02 -6.56
C ASP A 121 -0.39 -2.57 -6.23
N THR A 122 -0.63 -2.13 -4.99
CA THR A 122 -0.29 -0.76 -4.55
C THR A 122 1.22 -0.57 -4.45
N LEU A 123 1.95 -1.55 -3.89
CA LEU A 123 3.40 -1.50 -3.79
C LEU A 123 4.05 -1.49 -5.17
N ALA A 124 3.58 -2.32 -6.11
CA ALA A 124 4.08 -2.33 -7.48
C ALA A 124 3.78 -1.00 -8.21
N ALA A 125 2.58 -0.44 -8.05
CA ALA A 125 2.25 0.86 -8.62
C ALA A 125 3.16 1.98 -8.08
N LEU A 126 3.48 1.96 -6.77
CA LEU A 126 4.41 2.93 -6.18
C LEU A 126 5.84 2.76 -6.70
N HIS A 127 6.34 1.53 -6.84
CA HIS A 127 7.64 1.28 -7.48
C HIS A 127 7.65 1.72 -8.94
N GLY A 128 6.55 1.52 -9.68
CA GLY A 128 6.39 2.01 -11.05
C GLY A 128 6.42 3.54 -11.13
N VAL A 129 5.73 4.24 -10.23
CA VAL A 129 5.79 5.71 -10.14
C VAL A 129 7.21 6.17 -9.84
N ILE A 130 7.91 5.54 -8.90
CA ILE A 130 9.32 5.87 -8.59
C ILE A 130 10.20 5.68 -9.82
N GLY A 131 10.08 4.54 -10.51
CA GLY A 131 10.86 4.25 -11.71
C GLY A 131 10.59 5.24 -12.85
N VAL A 132 9.31 5.61 -13.08
CA VAL A 132 8.95 6.63 -14.07
C VAL A 132 9.53 8.00 -13.69
N LEU A 133 9.45 8.42 -12.43
CA LEU A 133 10.04 9.69 -11.99
C LEU A 133 11.56 9.72 -12.14
N MET A 134 12.23 8.60 -11.84
CA MET A 134 13.67 8.44 -12.07
C MET A 134 14.03 8.50 -13.56
N ALA A 135 13.26 7.83 -14.41
CA ALA A 135 13.44 7.83 -15.85
C ALA A 135 13.17 9.23 -16.46
N LEU A 136 12.16 9.95 -15.97
CA LEU A 136 11.90 11.34 -16.37
C LEU A 136 13.08 12.25 -16.00
N HIS A 137 13.67 12.06 -14.81
CA HIS A 137 14.86 12.79 -14.40
C HIS A 137 16.08 12.43 -15.26
N HIS A 138 16.29 11.15 -15.57
CA HIS A 138 17.36 10.71 -16.47
C HIS A 138 17.20 11.37 -17.85
N ARG A 139 16.01 11.25 -18.44
CA ARG A 139 15.66 11.82 -19.74
C ARG A 139 15.86 13.33 -19.79
N SER A 140 15.60 14.06 -18.71
CA SER A 140 15.83 15.52 -18.65
C SER A 140 17.30 15.91 -18.88
N LYS A 141 18.24 14.99 -18.68
CA LYS A 141 19.68 15.19 -18.85
C LYS A 141 20.24 14.59 -20.13
N THR A 142 19.64 13.50 -20.62
CA THR A 142 20.18 12.69 -21.73
C THR A 142 19.34 12.78 -23.00
N GLY A 143 18.08 13.21 -22.89
CA GLY A 143 17.08 13.12 -23.96
C GLY A 143 16.52 11.71 -24.20
N GLN A 144 17.01 10.69 -23.47
CA GLN A 144 16.68 9.28 -23.72
C GLN A 144 15.64 8.76 -22.71
N GLY A 145 14.65 8.06 -23.23
CA GLY A 145 13.71 7.26 -22.46
C GLY A 145 14.28 5.89 -22.10
N GLN A 146 13.47 5.06 -21.44
CA GLN A 146 13.85 3.69 -21.06
C GLN A 146 12.63 2.86 -20.66
N VAL A 147 12.82 1.53 -20.65
CA VAL A 147 11.87 0.61 -20.02
C VAL A 147 12.05 0.64 -18.51
N VAL A 148 10.93 0.67 -17.79
CA VAL A 148 10.82 0.45 -16.35
C VAL A 148 10.04 -0.85 -16.16
N ASP A 149 10.74 -1.92 -15.80
CA ASP A 149 10.12 -3.22 -15.50
C ASP A 149 9.87 -3.35 -13.99
N VAL A 150 8.64 -3.71 -13.61
CA VAL A 150 8.24 -3.92 -12.22
C VAL A 150 7.48 -5.24 -12.10
N ALA A 151 8.06 -6.17 -11.33
CA ALA A 151 7.37 -7.38 -10.93
C ALA A 151 6.59 -7.19 -9.62
N LEU A 152 5.35 -7.69 -9.57
CA LEU A 152 4.50 -7.62 -8.38
C LEU A 152 5.16 -8.25 -7.15
N TYR A 153 5.82 -9.40 -7.30
CA TYR A 153 6.45 -10.10 -6.17
C TYR A 153 7.71 -9.38 -5.65
N GLU A 154 8.49 -8.74 -6.54
CA GLU A 154 9.69 -7.97 -6.17
C GLU A 154 9.32 -6.73 -5.37
N ALA A 155 8.25 -6.03 -5.78
CA ALA A 155 7.77 -4.86 -5.06
C ALA A 155 7.28 -5.20 -3.63
N VAL A 156 6.71 -6.39 -3.44
CA VAL A 156 6.36 -6.92 -2.11
C VAL A 156 7.61 -7.31 -1.35
N PHE A 157 8.49 -8.10 -1.97
CA PHE A 157 9.73 -8.60 -1.39
C PHE A 157 10.62 -7.47 -0.87
N ASN A 158 10.72 -6.37 -1.63
CA ASN A 158 11.50 -5.19 -1.25
C ASN A 158 10.98 -4.50 0.03
N CYS A 159 9.76 -4.79 0.46
CA CYS A 159 9.15 -4.28 1.69
C CYS A 159 9.15 -5.29 2.84
N MET A 160 9.88 -6.40 2.73
CA MET A 160 9.93 -7.46 3.75
C MET A 160 11.03 -7.26 4.82
N GLU A 161 11.51 -6.02 4.97
CA GLU A 161 12.49 -5.64 6.00
C GLU A 161 13.72 -6.57 6.02
N SER A 162 14.10 -7.06 7.21
CA SER A 162 15.28 -7.90 7.43
C SER A 162 15.03 -9.40 7.19
N LEU A 163 13.91 -9.81 6.57
CA LEU A 163 13.64 -11.24 6.32
C LEU A 163 14.80 -11.96 5.63
N LEU A 164 15.32 -11.40 4.55
CA LEU A 164 16.40 -12.04 3.79
C LEU A 164 17.74 -12.07 4.55
N PRO A 165 18.25 -10.96 5.12
CA PRO A 165 19.50 -11.02 5.88
C PRO A 165 19.40 -11.88 7.15
N GLU A 166 18.25 -11.94 7.82
CA GLU A 166 18.03 -12.84 8.97
C GLU A 166 18.18 -14.32 8.58
N TYR A 167 17.61 -14.71 7.44
CA TYR A 167 17.78 -16.05 6.91
C TYR A 167 19.21 -16.31 6.46
N GLY A 168 19.81 -15.36 5.71
CA GLY A 168 21.15 -15.51 5.14
C GLY A 168 22.25 -15.67 6.20
N GLU A 169 22.18 -14.90 7.28
CA GLU A 169 23.22 -14.90 8.32
C GLU A 169 22.97 -15.92 9.43
N PHE A 170 21.70 -16.18 9.77
CA PHE A 170 21.35 -16.96 10.97
C PHE A 170 20.50 -18.20 10.70
N ASN A 171 20.14 -18.49 9.44
CA ASN A 171 19.12 -19.48 9.07
C ASN A 171 17.79 -19.26 9.82
N MET A 172 17.51 -18.03 10.24
CA MET A 172 16.29 -17.71 10.96
C MET A 172 15.13 -17.56 9.97
N VAL A 173 14.09 -18.37 10.17
CA VAL A 173 12.80 -18.20 9.48
C VAL A 173 11.88 -17.43 10.41
N ARG A 174 11.52 -16.20 10.02
CA ARG A 174 10.60 -15.37 10.81
C ARG A 174 9.18 -15.92 10.71
N GLU A 175 8.56 -16.19 11.85
CA GLU A 175 7.23 -16.80 11.94
C GLU A 175 6.11 -15.75 12.13
N PRO A 176 4.85 -16.10 11.80
CA PRO A 176 3.70 -15.26 12.11
C PRO A 176 3.59 -14.95 13.60
N ALA A 177 3.20 -13.72 13.95
CA ALA A 177 3.19 -13.22 15.33
C ALA A 177 1.86 -12.59 15.76
N GLY A 178 0.83 -12.63 14.90
CA GLY A 178 -0.42 -11.92 15.11
C GLY A 178 -0.18 -10.42 15.22
N SER A 179 -0.77 -9.80 16.25
CA SER A 179 -0.63 -8.36 16.53
C SER A 179 0.65 -7.98 17.29
N SER A 180 1.42 -8.97 17.76
CA SER A 180 2.65 -8.73 18.51
C SER A 180 3.80 -8.39 17.57
N MET A 181 4.79 -7.66 18.08
CA MET A 181 6.04 -7.38 17.38
C MET A 181 7.15 -8.31 17.89
N PRO A 182 7.58 -9.34 17.13
CA PRO A 182 8.62 -10.27 17.57
C PRO A 182 9.89 -9.56 18.02
N GLY A 183 10.42 -9.96 19.17
CA GLY A 183 11.65 -9.40 19.73
C GLY A 183 11.51 -7.99 20.33
N ILE A 184 10.31 -7.39 20.37
CA ILE A 184 10.07 -6.04 20.87
C ILE A 184 8.86 -6.05 21.82
N ALA A 185 9.10 -5.82 23.12
CA ALA A 185 8.06 -5.97 24.13
C ALA A 185 8.00 -4.80 25.15
N PRO A 186 6.78 -4.38 25.59
CA PRO A 186 5.48 -4.76 25.03
C PRO A 186 5.10 -3.90 23.81
N THR A 187 4.77 -4.56 22.71
CA THR A 187 4.15 -3.96 21.52
C THR A 187 3.11 -4.93 20.97
N ASN A 188 1.83 -4.70 21.26
CA ASN A 188 0.74 -5.61 20.88
C ASN A 188 -0.63 -4.88 20.85
N ALA A 189 -1.66 -5.53 20.31
CA ALA A 189 -3.05 -5.08 20.37
C ALA A 189 -3.83 -5.86 21.44
N TYR A 190 -4.55 -5.13 22.29
CA TYR A 190 -5.32 -5.70 23.40
C TYR A 190 -6.79 -5.36 23.26
N GLN A 191 -7.64 -6.36 23.50
CA GLN A 191 -9.09 -6.18 23.45
C GLN A 191 -9.59 -5.37 24.65
N CYS A 192 -10.43 -4.38 24.38
CA CYS A 192 -11.12 -3.55 25.37
C CYS A 192 -12.53 -4.10 25.67
N GLN A 193 -13.15 -3.62 26.75
CA GLN A 193 -14.46 -4.10 27.21
C GLN A 193 -15.61 -3.88 26.21
N ASP A 194 -15.44 -2.90 25.32
CA ASP A 194 -16.39 -2.53 24.26
C ASP A 194 -16.22 -3.36 22.97
N GLY A 195 -15.30 -4.33 22.98
CA GLY A 195 -14.96 -5.18 21.84
C GLY A 195 -13.98 -4.55 20.84
N SER A 196 -13.59 -3.28 21.03
CA SER A 196 -12.53 -2.63 20.25
C SER A 196 -11.14 -3.11 20.70
N HIS A 197 -10.10 -2.69 19.99
CA HIS A 197 -8.72 -3.00 20.34
C HIS A 197 -7.90 -1.72 20.50
N VAL A 198 -7.10 -1.66 21.57
CA VAL A 198 -6.05 -0.67 21.76
C VAL A 198 -4.70 -1.30 21.40
N LEU A 199 -4.02 -0.72 20.43
CA LEU A 199 -2.61 -1.02 20.15
C LEU A 199 -1.75 -0.20 21.11
N ILE A 200 -0.84 -0.85 21.82
CA ILE A 200 0.07 -0.21 22.77
C ILE A 200 1.50 -0.52 22.33
N ALA A 201 2.32 0.52 22.14
CA ALA A 201 3.73 0.40 21.80
C ALA A 201 4.57 1.03 22.93
N ALA A 202 4.97 0.22 23.90
CA ALA A 202 5.67 0.66 25.11
C ALA A 202 7.01 -0.06 25.30
N ASN A 203 7.66 -0.42 24.20
CA ASN A 203 8.90 -1.19 24.16
C ASN A 203 10.17 -0.40 24.53
N GLY A 204 10.12 0.94 24.60
CA GLY A 204 11.23 1.75 25.10
C GLY A 204 11.31 1.69 26.63
N ASP A 205 12.51 1.60 27.21
CA ASP A 205 12.69 1.35 28.66
C ASP A 205 11.96 2.37 29.56
N SER A 206 12.00 3.66 29.21
CA SER A 206 11.29 4.70 29.97
C SER A 206 9.77 4.62 29.77
N ILE A 207 9.32 4.22 28.58
CA ILE A 207 7.91 4.08 28.22
C ILE A 207 7.31 2.89 28.95
N PHE A 208 8.02 1.76 28.99
CA PHE A 208 7.64 0.57 29.72
C PHE A 208 7.38 0.87 31.20
N LYS A 209 8.30 1.59 31.86
CA LYS A 209 8.14 1.99 33.27
C LYS A 209 6.88 2.83 33.48
N ARG A 210 6.61 3.80 32.61
CA ARG A 210 5.39 4.62 32.68
C ARG A 210 4.13 3.79 32.47
N LEU A 211 4.14 2.87 31.51
CA LEU A 211 3.02 1.94 31.29
C LEU A 211 2.76 1.10 32.54
N MET A 212 3.78 0.43 33.07
CA MET A 212 3.66 -0.43 34.25
C MET A 212 3.14 0.36 35.47
N GLN A 213 3.63 1.58 35.70
CA GLN A 213 3.08 2.46 36.73
C GLN A 213 1.61 2.82 36.48
N LYS A 214 1.25 3.21 35.25
CA LYS A 214 -0.13 3.60 34.89
C LYS A 214 -1.13 2.45 35.07
N ILE A 215 -0.71 1.21 34.82
CA ILE A 215 -1.57 0.02 34.99
C ILE A 215 -1.53 -0.56 36.41
N GLY A 216 -0.87 0.10 37.37
CA GLY A 216 -0.83 -0.31 38.77
C GLY A 216 0.18 -1.42 39.08
N ARG A 217 1.18 -1.63 38.20
CA ARG A 217 2.24 -2.63 38.33
C ARG A 217 3.62 -2.01 38.53
N SER A 218 3.72 -1.09 39.48
CA SER A 218 4.99 -0.45 39.86
C SER A 218 6.07 -1.44 40.29
N ASP A 219 5.67 -2.64 40.75
CA ASP A 219 6.56 -3.77 41.00
C ASP A 219 7.31 -4.19 39.73
N LEU A 220 6.62 -4.33 38.60
CA LEU A 220 7.23 -4.66 37.31
C LEU A 220 8.02 -3.49 36.71
N ALA A 221 7.60 -2.26 36.99
CA ALA A 221 8.35 -1.07 36.59
C ALA A 221 9.75 -1.00 37.26
N ALA A 222 9.86 -1.53 38.48
CA ALA A 222 11.08 -1.53 39.29
C ALA A 222 11.90 -2.83 39.16
N ASP A 223 11.38 -3.86 38.50
CA ASP A 223 12.05 -5.14 38.32
C ASP A 223 13.34 -4.99 37.47
N PRO A 224 14.52 -5.28 38.03
CA PRO A 224 15.78 -5.21 37.30
C PRO A 224 15.83 -6.11 36.06
N GLY A 225 15.13 -7.25 36.09
CA GLY A 225 15.02 -8.18 34.97
C GLY A 225 14.17 -7.64 33.81
N LEU A 226 13.33 -6.63 34.04
CA LEU A 226 12.49 -6.00 33.01
C LEU A 226 12.99 -4.62 32.58
N ALA A 227 14.14 -4.19 33.12
CA ALA A 227 14.74 -2.89 32.84
C ALA A 227 14.99 -2.66 31.35
N HIS A 228 15.33 -3.73 30.61
CA HIS A 228 15.65 -3.69 29.18
C HIS A 228 14.81 -4.67 28.37
N ASN A 229 14.68 -4.40 27.07
CA ASN A 229 13.83 -5.15 26.16
C ASN A 229 14.10 -6.66 26.16
N ILE A 230 15.37 -7.08 26.24
CA ILE A 230 15.77 -8.50 26.22
C ILE A 230 15.04 -9.29 27.33
N GLY A 231 15.02 -8.77 28.55
CA GLY A 231 14.34 -9.43 29.66
C GLY A 231 12.82 -9.35 29.56
N ARG A 232 12.27 -8.27 28.98
CA ARG A 232 10.84 -8.16 28.69
C ARG A 232 10.38 -9.17 27.64
N VAL A 233 11.16 -9.40 26.60
CA VAL A 233 10.87 -10.40 25.56
C VAL A 233 10.79 -11.81 26.15
N GLN A 234 11.67 -12.15 27.10
CA GLN A 234 11.63 -13.44 27.81
C GLN A 234 10.34 -13.64 28.63
N ARG A 235 9.71 -12.55 29.07
CA ARG A 235 8.48 -12.54 29.88
C ARG A 235 7.28 -11.95 29.13
N VAL A 236 7.31 -11.92 27.79
CA VAL A 236 6.31 -11.23 26.98
C VAL A 236 4.89 -11.75 27.21
N GLN A 237 4.72 -13.07 27.39
CA GLN A 237 3.41 -13.67 27.65
C GLN A 237 2.80 -13.17 28.97
N GLU A 238 3.61 -13.03 30.02
CA GLU A 238 3.17 -12.49 31.32
C GLU A 238 2.77 -11.01 31.18
N LEU A 239 3.63 -10.22 30.52
CA LEU A 239 3.38 -8.80 30.30
C LEU A 239 2.09 -8.58 29.48
N ASP A 240 1.93 -9.32 28.39
CA ASP A 240 0.75 -9.23 27.54
C ASP A 240 -0.53 -9.64 28.28
N GLN A 241 -0.47 -10.66 29.15
CA GLN A 241 -1.61 -11.05 29.97
C GLN A 241 -2.02 -9.92 30.94
N ILE A 242 -1.05 -9.29 31.60
CA ILE A 242 -1.29 -8.20 32.55
C ILE A 242 -1.85 -6.96 31.85
N ILE A 243 -1.24 -6.55 30.74
CA ILE A 243 -1.69 -5.39 29.95
C ILE A 243 -3.07 -5.67 29.35
N GLY A 244 -3.30 -6.89 28.87
CA GLY A 244 -4.59 -7.33 28.35
C GLY A 244 -5.69 -7.29 29.41
N GLN A 245 -5.43 -7.76 30.63
CA GLN A 245 -6.39 -7.65 31.75
C GLN A 245 -6.73 -6.19 32.08
N TRP A 246 -5.72 -5.31 32.07
CA TRP A 246 -5.94 -3.89 32.29
C TRP A 246 -6.80 -3.25 31.19
N ALA A 247 -6.57 -3.61 29.93
CA ALA A 247 -7.32 -3.12 28.78
C ALA A 247 -8.77 -3.65 28.75
N ALA A 248 -8.97 -4.92 29.11
CA ALA A 248 -10.27 -5.59 29.10
C ALA A 248 -11.30 -5.00 30.09
N GLY A 249 -10.85 -4.24 31.09
CA GLY A 249 -11.72 -3.53 32.03
C GLY A 249 -12.04 -2.09 31.65
N ARG A 250 -11.75 -1.65 30.41
CA ARG A 250 -11.89 -0.27 29.94
C ARG A 250 -12.46 -0.22 28.53
N THR A 251 -13.15 0.87 28.18
CA THR A 251 -13.40 1.17 26.75
C THR A 251 -12.10 1.61 26.07
N VAL A 252 -12.04 1.56 24.74
CA VAL A 252 -10.83 1.99 24.01
C VAL A 252 -10.51 3.46 24.26
N GLU A 253 -11.52 4.33 24.37
CA GLU A 253 -11.33 5.75 24.67
C GLU A 253 -10.73 5.97 26.08
N GLN A 254 -11.21 5.23 27.08
CA GLN A 254 -10.66 5.29 28.44
C GLN A 254 -9.21 4.81 28.48
N ALA A 255 -8.89 3.73 27.75
CA ALA A 255 -7.54 3.22 27.64
C ALA A 255 -6.61 4.24 26.97
N LEU A 256 -7.03 4.82 25.84
CA LEU A 256 -6.25 5.83 25.11
C LEU A 256 -5.99 7.07 25.95
N GLN A 257 -7.02 7.62 26.61
CA GLN A 257 -6.85 8.77 27.49
C GLN A 257 -5.84 8.47 28.62
N ALA A 258 -5.97 7.31 29.26
CA ALA A 258 -5.06 6.89 30.32
C ALA A 258 -3.60 6.77 29.85
N LEU A 259 -3.39 6.25 28.64
CA LEU A 259 -2.06 6.06 28.04
C LEU A 259 -1.46 7.39 27.58
N ASP A 260 -2.26 8.29 27.02
CA ASP A 260 -1.84 9.64 26.62
C ASP A 260 -1.37 10.47 27.84
N GLU A 261 -2.14 10.45 28.93
CA GLU A 261 -1.75 11.06 30.22
C GLU A 261 -0.42 10.52 30.77
N ALA A 262 -0.09 9.27 30.44
CA ALA A 262 1.16 8.62 30.85
C ALA A 262 2.30 8.81 29.82
N GLY A 263 2.05 9.49 28.69
CA GLY A 263 2.99 9.61 27.59
C GLY A 263 3.41 8.25 27.02
N VAL A 264 2.46 7.32 26.89
CA VAL A 264 2.64 5.99 26.31
C VAL A 264 2.01 5.95 24.91
N PRO A 265 2.78 5.67 23.84
CA PRO A 265 2.23 5.55 22.49
C PRO A 265 1.17 4.45 22.39
N ALA A 266 -0.03 4.85 21.99
CA ALA A 266 -1.15 3.95 21.79
C ALA A 266 -2.10 4.46 20.71
N GLY A 267 -2.89 3.57 20.12
CA GLY A 267 -3.87 3.92 19.10
C GLY A 267 -5.00 2.90 19.02
N LYS A 268 -6.19 3.35 18.62
CA LYS A 268 -7.29 2.47 18.26
C LYS A 268 -7.03 1.86 16.89
N ILE A 269 -7.40 0.59 16.69
CA ILE A 269 -7.43 -0.02 15.36
C ILE A 269 -8.66 0.51 14.61
N TYR A 270 -8.44 1.39 13.63
CA TYR A 270 -9.52 2.10 12.93
C TYR A 270 -10.25 1.20 11.91
N SER A 271 -11.57 1.31 11.89
CA SER A 271 -12.42 0.94 10.75
C SER A 271 -12.50 2.07 9.73
N VAL A 272 -13.12 1.81 8.56
CA VAL A 272 -13.39 2.87 7.58
C VAL A 272 -14.34 3.96 8.11
N LYS A 273 -15.22 3.62 9.07
CA LYS A 273 -16.09 4.59 9.72
C LYS A 273 -15.27 5.53 10.60
N ASP A 274 -14.38 4.98 11.43
CA ASP A 274 -13.46 5.77 12.26
C ASP A 274 -12.66 6.73 11.38
N ILE A 275 -12.06 6.25 10.28
CA ILE A 275 -11.33 7.08 9.32
C ILE A 275 -12.19 8.21 8.74
N ALA A 276 -13.42 7.92 8.33
CA ALA A 276 -14.30 8.88 7.68
C ALA A 276 -14.80 9.99 8.62
N GLU A 277 -14.90 9.69 9.91
CA GLU A 277 -15.42 10.57 10.96
C GLU A 277 -14.31 11.24 11.79
N ASP A 278 -13.04 10.83 11.60
CA ASP A 278 -11.91 11.30 12.41
C ASP A 278 -11.51 12.77 12.12
N PRO A 279 -11.36 13.61 13.16
CA PRO A 279 -11.05 15.03 13.01
C PRO A 279 -9.64 15.28 12.45
N HIS A 280 -8.66 14.39 12.69
CA HIS A 280 -7.32 14.52 12.15
C HIS A 280 -7.28 14.20 10.65
N TYR A 281 -7.98 13.14 10.22
CA TYR A 281 -8.18 12.83 8.80
C TYR A 281 -8.87 13.99 8.06
N ALA A 282 -9.89 14.58 8.66
CA ALA A 282 -10.56 15.77 8.12
C ALA A 282 -9.61 16.98 8.03
N ALA A 283 -8.92 17.32 9.12
CA ALA A 283 -7.98 18.44 9.19
C ALA A 283 -6.80 18.31 8.21
N ARG A 284 -6.36 17.07 7.95
CA ARG A 284 -5.30 16.78 6.98
C ARG A 284 -5.78 16.67 5.53
N GLY A 285 -7.08 16.83 5.28
CA GLY A 285 -7.67 16.70 3.95
C GLY A 285 -7.45 15.30 3.37
N MET A 286 -7.59 14.27 4.21
CA MET A 286 -7.45 12.86 3.85
C MET A 286 -8.79 12.18 3.50
N VAL A 287 -9.91 12.85 3.80
CA VAL A 287 -11.25 12.47 3.32
C VAL A 287 -11.76 13.59 2.42
N LEU A 288 -11.53 13.44 1.11
CA LEU A 288 -11.98 14.41 0.10
C LEU A 288 -13.43 14.15 -0.29
N LYS A 289 -14.22 15.21 -0.42
CA LYS A 289 -15.57 15.15 -1.00
C LYS A 289 -15.49 15.65 -2.43
N THR A 290 -15.83 14.80 -3.40
CA THR A 290 -15.92 15.17 -4.82
C THR A 290 -17.28 14.81 -5.40
N LYS A 291 -17.52 15.16 -6.67
CA LYS A 291 -18.73 14.84 -7.41
C LYS A 291 -18.42 13.82 -8.50
N SER A 292 -19.22 12.77 -8.62
CA SER A 292 -19.21 11.89 -9.79
C SER A 292 -19.74 12.66 -11.01
N LYS A 293 -19.59 12.09 -12.22
CA LYS A 293 -20.18 12.67 -13.43
C LYS A 293 -21.71 12.81 -13.33
N GLN A 294 -22.37 11.90 -12.62
CA GLN A 294 -23.81 11.93 -12.34
C GLN A 294 -24.20 12.89 -11.19
N GLY A 295 -23.24 13.64 -10.62
CA GLY A 295 -23.50 14.66 -9.58
C GLY A 295 -23.55 14.14 -8.14
N HIS A 296 -23.30 12.86 -7.91
CA HIS A 296 -23.29 12.29 -6.56
C HIS A 296 -22.04 12.68 -5.78
N THR A 297 -22.21 12.96 -4.48
CA THR A 297 -21.04 13.12 -3.59
C THR A 297 -20.34 11.78 -3.41
N VAL A 298 -19.03 11.76 -3.62
CA VAL A 298 -18.16 10.59 -3.42
C VAL A 298 -17.04 10.98 -2.44
N LEU A 299 -16.84 10.15 -1.42
CA LEU A 299 -15.68 10.26 -0.53
C LEU A 299 -14.47 9.59 -1.19
N MET A 300 -13.33 10.28 -1.20
CA MET A 300 -12.09 9.78 -1.77
C MET A 300 -10.92 9.97 -0.79
N PRO A 301 -9.91 9.09 -0.82
CA PRO A 301 -8.66 9.33 -0.11
C PRO A 301 -8.03 10.66 -0.53
N GLY A 302 -7.44 11.36 0.43
CA GLY A 302 -6.61 12.52 0.18
C GLY A 302 -5.43 12.21 -0.73
N ILE A 303 -4.95 13.23 -1.42
CA ILE A 303 -3.77 13.11 -2.28
C ILE A 303 -2.52 13.20 -1.41
N THR A 304 -1.61 12.24 -1.61
CA THR A 304 -0.33 12.09 -0.93
C THR A 304 0.79 11.82 -1.95
N PRO A 305 2.01 12.34 -1.75
CA PRO A 305 2.41 13.26 -0.69
C PRO A 305 1.80 14.66 -0.83
N LYS A 306 1.79 15.44 0.26
CA LYS A 306 1.39 16.86 0.24
C LYS A 306 2.60 17.71 -0.15
N LEU A 307 2.61 18.22 -1.38
CA LEU A 307 3.66 19.11 -1.87
C LEU A 307 3.31 20.58 -1.53
N SER A 308 4.27 21.33 -1.01
CA SER A 308 4.07 22.71 -0.55
C SER A 308 3.87 23.71 -1.69
N LEU A 309 4.53 23.51 -2.83
CA LEU A 309 4.47 24.40 -3.99
C LEU A 309 3.47 23.92 -5.06
N THR A 310 3.31 22.61 -5.21
CA THR A 310 2.50 21.98 -6.28
C THR A 310 1.56 20.91 -5.72
N PRO A 311 0.66 21.26 -4.79
CA PRO A 311 -0.24 20.28 -4.19
C PRO A 311 -1.13 19.63 -5.25
N GLY A 312 -1.27 18.30 -5.18
CA GLY A 312 -2.12 17.56 -6.11
C GLY A 312 -3.61 17.89 -5.94
N GLN A 313 -4.37 17.80 -7.03
CA GLN A 313 -5.79 18.14 -7.07
C GLN A 313 -6.63 17.14 -7.87
N ILE A 314 -7.92 17.02 -7.51
CA ILE A 314 -8.92 16.31 -8.32
C ILE A 314 -9.58 17.37 -9.21
N ARG A 315 -9.24 17.35 -10.50
CA ARG A 315 -9.70 18.30 -11.53
C ARG A 315 -10.93 17.79 -12.27
N ARG A 316 -11.00 16.47 -12.50
CA ARG A 316 -12.13 15.83 -13.20
C ARG A 316 -12.57 14.57 -12.48
N ALA A 317 -13.87 14.30 -12.51
CA ALA A 317 -14.42 13.00 -12.15
C ALA A 317 -13.86 11.89 -13.05
N ALA A 318 -13.96 10.63 -12.61
CA ALA A 318 -13.57 9.52 -13.47
C ALA A 318 -14.44 9.49 -14.74
N PRO A 319 -13.84 9.29 -15.93
CA PRO A 319 -14.58 9.26 -17.19
C PRO A 319 -15.39 7.95 -17.31
N GLY A 320 -16.47 7.97 -18.07
CA GLY A 320 -17.09 6.78 -18.64
C GLY A 320 -16.22 6.17 -19.74
N LEU A 321 -16.65 5.02 -20.26
CA LEU A 321 -15.93 4.32 -21.33
C LEU A 321 -16.07 5.10 -22.65
N GLY A 322 -14.96 5.55 -23.23
CA GLY A 322 -14.97 6.28 -24.51
C GLY A 322 -15.47 7.73 -24.43
N ASP A 323 -15.67 8.28 -23.24
CA ASP A 323 -16.17 9.65 -23.02
C ASP A 323 -15.31 10.72 -23.68
N ASP A 324 -14.03 10.44 -23.95
CA ASP A 324 -13.09 11.39 -24.53
C ASP A 324 -12.67 10.95 -25.97
N ASN A 325 -13.40 10.02 -26.61
CA ASN A 325 -13.11 9.54 -27.97
C ASN A 325 -13.07 10.69 -29.00
N GLU A 326 -14.11 11.51 -29.08
CA GLU A 326 -14.17 12.61 -30.04
C GLU A 326 -13.09 13.66 -29.77
N GLU A 327 -12.83 14.00 -28.50
CA GLU A 327 -11.84 15.01 -28.15
C GLU A 327 -10.40 14.58 -28.46
N VAL A 328 -10.09 13.28 -28.35
CA VAL A 328 -8.73 12.75 -28.49
C VAL A 328 -8.47 12.17 -29.87
N LEU A 329 -9.47 11.50 -30.48
CA LEU A 329 -9.35 10.84 -31.79
C LEU A 329 -9.91 11.70 -32.93
N GLY A 330 -10.76 12.68 -32.62
CA GLY A 330 -11.38 13.53 -33.61
C GLY A 330 -10.37 14.44 -34.28
N SER A 331 -10.35 14.38 -35.62
CA SER A 331 -9.79 15.40 -36.51
C SER A 331 -10.88 16.38 -36.91
#